data_AF-A0A8T1Q7V9-F1
#
_entry.id   AF-A0A8T1Q7V9-F1
#
_cell.length_a   1.000
_cell.length_b   1.000
_cell.length_c   1.000
_cell.angle_alpha   90.00
_cell.angle_beta   90.00
_cell.angle_gamma   90.00
#
_symmetry.space_group_name_H-M   'P 1'
#
loop_
_entity.id
_entity.type
_entity.pdbx_description
1 polymer ?
#
loop_
_entity_poly.entity_id
_entity_poly.type
_entity_poly.pdbx_seq_one_letter_code
_entity_poly.pdbx_strand_id
1 'polypeptide(L)'
;MMVWNVRGIGTLKKCLRNLVRKYSISMLAISEPFIEESMFHFTKFLDFPNYCSDEAMRGKVWVMWNGHDDFEVVSMLDQMITGWVVLNGIKVFVTFVYAKCSFYKRRGLWTDLVALQVGLNPWLIVGDFNIIQEDGEQIGGQPRPLAAMEEFNNCLNNCGVVDLKF
;
A
#
# COMPACT_ATOMS: atom_id res chain seq x y z
N MET A 1 -8.85 -3.97 -7.58
CA MET A 1 -8.08 -3.11 -6.67
C MET A 1 -6.88 -2.52 -7.39
N MET A 2 -6.54 -1.25 -7.16
CA MET A 2 -5.32 -0.60 -7.68
C MET A 2 -4.55 0.06 -6.54
N VAL A 3 -3.22 -0.07 -6.55
CA VAL A 3 -2.32 0.59 -5.60
C VAL A 3 -1.34 1.44 -6.38
N TRP A 4 -1.16 2.71 -6.00
CA TRP A 4 -0.29 3.62 -6.74
C TRP A 4 0.41 4.62 -5.81
N ASN A 5 1.75 4.59 -5.78
CA ASN A 5 2.52 5.72 -5.29
C ASN A 5 2.52 6.84 -6.36
N VAL A 6 1.76 7.91 -6.11
CA VAL A 6 1.56 8.99 -7.08
C VAL A 6 2.63 10.07 -7.02
N ARG A 7 3.44 10.12 -5.95
CA ARG A 7 4.50 11.14 -5.73
C ARG A 7 4.03 12.59 -6.02
N GLY A 8 2.81 12.91 -5.61
CA GLY A 8 2.15 14.19 -5.85
C GLY A 8 1.09 14.13 -6.96
N ILE A 9 -0.16 14.36 -6.59
CA ILE A 9 -1.30 14.10 -7.47
C ILE A 9 -1.63 15.24 -8.45
N GLY A 10 -0.92 16.37 -8.35
CA GLY A 10 -1.22 17.66 -8.98
C GLY A 10 -1.91 17.58 -10.35
N THR A 11 -1.14 17.44 -11.44
CA THR A 11 -1.67 17.35 -12.82
C THR A 11 -2.29 15.99 -13.15
N LEU A 12 -2.09 14.97 -12.30
CA LEU A 12 -2.50 13.59 -12.54
C LEU A 12 -3.96 13.30 -12.15
N LYS A 13 -4.66 14.21 -11.44
CA LYS A 13 -6.05 14.00 -10.99
C LYS A 13 -7.01 13.52 -12.10
N LYS A 14 -6.99 14.19 -13.26
CA LYS A 14 -7.84 13.82 -14.40
C LYS A 14 -7.47 12.46 -14.98
N CYS A 15 -6.17 12.16 -15.07
CA CYS A 15 -5.68 10.86 -15.54
C CYS A 15 -6.13 9.75 -14.60
N LEU A 16 -5.96 9.93 -13.29
CA LEU A 16 -6.38 8.98 -12.27
C LEU A 16 -7.89 8.70 -12.33
N ARG A 17 -8.72 9.75 -12.44
CA ARG A 17 -10.17 9.59 -12.63
C ARG A 17 -10.49 8.76 -13.88
N ASN A 18 -9.79 9.01 -14.99
CA ASN A 18 -9.99 8.25 -16.22
C ASN A 18 -9.60 6.77 -16.04
N LEU A 19 -8.51 6.47 -15.32
CA LEU A 19 -8.10 5.11 -15.01
C LEU A 19 -9.11 4.39 -14.12
N VAL A 20 -9.57 5.06 -13.05
CA VAL A 20 -10.61 4.54 -12.14
C VAL A 20 -11.86 4.15 -12.91
N ARG A 21 -12.33 5.01 -13.82
CA ARG A 21 -13.51 4.73 -14.65
C ARG A 21 -13.27 3.68 -15.71
N LYS A 22 -12.13 3.74 -16.41
CA LYS A 22 -11.79 2.82 -17.52
C LYS A 22 -11.66 1.37 -17.04
N TYR A 23 -11.06 1.16 -15.87
CA TYR A 23 -10.83 -0.18 -15.33
C TYR A 23 -11.81 -0.56 -14.21
N SER A 24 -12.88 0.22 -14.01
CA SER A 24 -13.91 -0.02 -12.99
C SER A 24 -13.30 -0.30 -11.61
N ILE A 25 -12.34 0.52 -11.21
CA ILE A 25 -11.58 0.34 -9.98
C ILE A 25 -12.50 0.57 -8.78
N SER A 26 -12.77 -0.49 -8.03
CA SER A 26 -13.64 -0.50 -6.85
C SER A 26 -12.94 -0.16 -5.53
N MET A 27 -11.61 -0.34 -5.49
CA MET A 27 -10.75 -0.02 -4.36
C MET A 27 -9.42 0.54 -4.87
N LEU A 28 -9.02 1.66 -4.28
CA LEU A 28 -7.85 2.43 -4.65
C LEU A 28 -7.04 2.78 -3.41
N ALA A 29 -5.77 2.39 -3.38
CA ALA A 29 -4.81 2.87 -2.40
C ALA A 29 -3.78 3.78 -3.06
N ILE A 30 -3.57 4.95 -2.48
CA ILE A 30 -2.64 5.97 -2.96
C ILE A 30 -1.59 6.22 -1.89
N SER A 31 -0.33 6.23 -2.28
CA SER A 31 0.77 6.71 -1.45
C SER A 31 1.27 8.06 -1.95
N GLU A 32 1.65 8.95 -1.04
CA GLU A 32 2.18 10.30 -1.33
C GLU A 32 1.29 11.19 -2.21
N PRO A 33 0.02 11.44 -1.84
CA PRO A 33 -0.86 12.30 -2.62
C PRO A 33 -0.37 13.77 -2.68
N PHE A 34 0.36 14.24 -1.65
CA PHE A 34 0.89 15.61 -1.50
C PHE A 34 -0.08 16.71 -1.96
N ILE A 35 -1.31 16.67 -1.45
CA ILE A 35 -2.31 17.72 -1.71
C ILE A 35 -2.68 18.46 -0.44
N GLU A 36 -2.89 19.77 -0.58
CA GLU A 36 -3.50 20.61 0.45
C GLU A 36 -5.03 20.42 0.52
N GLU A 37 -5.62 19.88 -0.55
CA GLU A 37 -7.06 19.57 -0.61
C GLU A 37 -7.43 18.45 0.38
N SER A 38 -8.57 18.58 1.04
CA SER A 38 -9.06 17.56 1.95
C SER A 38 -9.31 16.23 1.21
N MET A 39 -8.99 15.13 1.89
CA MET A 39 -9.26 13.78 1.40
C MET A 39 -10.72 13.60 0.99
N PHE A 40 -11.65 14.21 1.73
CA PHE A 40 -13.08 14.22 1.42
C PHE A 40 -13.43 14.79 0.04
N HIS A 41 -12.85 15.93 -0.36
CA HIS A 41 -13.11 16.49 -1.69
C HIS A 41 -12.49 15.59 -2.78
N PHE A 42 -11.33 15.02 -2.49
CA PHE A 42 -10.64 14.14 -3.40
C PHE A 42 -11.40 12.82 -3.66
N THR A 43 -11.94 12.19 -2.62
CA THR A 43 -12.74 10.96 -2.73
C THR A 43 -14.05 11.22 -3.47
N LYS A 44 -14.72 12.36 -3.20
CA LYS A 44 -15.86 12.83 -3.99
C LYS A 44 -15.51 13.03 -5.46
N PHE A 45 -14.34 13.59 -5.77
CA PHE A 45 -13.90 13.74 -7.15
C PHE A 45 -13.70 12.39 -7.85
N LEU A 46 -13.33 11.33 -7.13
CA LEU A 46 -13.15 9.99 -7.71
C LEU A 46 -14.39 9.09 -7.60
N ASP A 47 -15.50 9.62 -7.07
CA ASP A 47 -16.76 8.90 -6.86
C ASP A 47 -16.63 7.72 -5.86
N PHE A 48 -15.73 7.83 -4.86
CA PHE A 48 -15.61 6.86 -3.75
C PHE A 48 -16.37 7.33 -2.49
N PRO A 49 -17.32 6.53 -1.96
CA PRO A 49 -18.09 6.89 -0.77
C PRO A 49 -17.33 6.67 0.54
N ASN A 50 -16.43 5.69 0.58
CA ASN A 50 -15.71 5.29 1.80
C ASN A 50 -14.21 5.52 1.65
N TYR A 51 -13.57 5.90 2.75
CA TYR A 51 -12.13 6.16 2.76
C TYR A 51 -11.53 6.11 4.16
N CYS A 52 -10.23 5.82 4.25
CA CYS A 52 -9.42 5.96 5.46
C CYS A 52 -7.99 6.38 5.11
N SER A 53 -7.30 6.95 6.09
CA SER A 53 -5.90 7.36 5.95
C SER A 53 -5.17 7.20 7.27
N ASP A 54 -3.85 7.13 7.18
CA ASP A 54 -2.93 7.22 8.30
C ASP A 54 -2.77 8.69 8.76
N GLU A 55 -3.87 9.46 8.91
CA GLU A 55 -3.83 10.89 9.25
C GLU A 55 -2.99 11.18 10.50
N ALA A 56 -3.11 10.34 11.53
CA ALA A 56 -2.30 10.42 12.75
C ALA A 56 -0.78 10.28 12.49
N MET A 57 -0.41 9.69 11.34
CA MET A 57 0.96 9.40 10.89
C MET A 57 1.35 10.19 9.63
N ARG A 58 0.71 11.35 9.42
CA ARG A 58 0.94 12.34 8.33
C ARG A 58 0.16 12.08 7.03
N GLY A 59 -0.77 11.15 7.00
CA GLY A 59 -1.70 10.98 5.88
C GLY A 59 -1.00 10.63 4.57
N LYS A 60 0.01 9.76 4.62
CA LYS A 60 0.79 9.35 3.45
C LYS A 60 0.16 8.24 2.65
N VAL A 61 -0.70 7.42 3.26
CA VAL A 61 -1.41 6.30 2.64
C VAL A 61 -2.90 6.57 2.75
N TRP A 62 -3.55 6.69 1.59
CA TRP A 62 -4.99 6.89 1.50
C TRP A 62 -5.60 5.66 0.85
N VAL A 63 -6.58 5.06 1.51
CA VAL A 63 -7.35 3.95 0.97
C VAL A 63 -8.78 4.43 0.78
N MET A 64 -9.35 4.18 -0.40
CA MET A 64 -10.73 4.54 -0.72
C MET A 64 -11.39 3.40 -1.49
N TRP A 65 -12.67 3.18 -1.23
CA TRP A 65 -13.39 2.03 -1.78
C TRP A 65 -14.89 2.31 -1.93
N ASN A 66 -15.50 1.52 -2.81
CA ASN A 66 -16.94 1.45 -2.99
C ASN A 66 -17.53 0.35 -2.11
N GLY A 67 -18.82 0.47 -1.74
CA GLY A 67 -19.48 -0.48 -0.83
C GLY A 67 -19.67 -1.92 -1.33
N HIS A 68 -19.16 -2.26 -2.52
CA HIS A 68 -19.07 -3.66 -2.97
C HIS A 68 -17.90 -4.39 -2.29
N ASP A 69 -16.83 -3.67 -1.97
CA ASP A 69 -15.59 -4.20 -1.40
C ASP A 69 -15.34 -3.52 -0.04
N ASP A 70 -16.24 -3.73 0.91
CA ASP A 70 -16.13 -3.12 2.25
C ASP A 70 -14.79 -3.48 2.88
N PHE A 71 -13.93 -2.45 3.02
CA PHE A 71 -12.65 -2.56 3.69
C PHE A 71 -12.85 -2.41 5.20
N GLU A 72 -12.69 -3.51 5.93
CA GLU A 72 -12.74 -3.54 7.38
C GLU A 72 -11.34 -3.24 7.93
N VAL A 73 -11.09 -1.98 8.28
CA VAL A 73 -9.80 -1.55 8.84
C VAL A 73 -9.53 -2.26 10.17
N VAL A 74 -8.41 -2.96 10.26
CA VAL A 74 -7.95 -3.64 11.49
C VAL A 74 -6.89 -2.82 12.21
N SER A 75 -5.95 -2.23 11.48
CA SER A 75 -4.90 -1.40 12.06
C SER A 75 -4.39 -0.33 11.10
N MET A 76 -3.94 0.79 11.66
CA MET A 76 -3.27 1.88 10.95
C MET A 76 -2.00 2.23 11.73
N LEU A 77 -0.85 1.92 11.16
CA LEU A 77 0.47 2.20 11.73
C LEU A 77 1.25 3.16 10.82
N ASP A 78 2.43 3.58 11.29
CA ASP A 78 3.26 4.63 10.66
C ASP A 78 3.71 4.35 9.21
N GLN A 79 3.74 3.08 8.79
CA GLN A 79 4.18 2.68 7.44
C GLN A 79 3.18 1.76 6.74
N MET A 80 2.00 1.49 7.34
CA MET A 80 1.01 0.59 6.76
C MET A 80 -0.42 0.82 7.26
N ILE A 81 -1.39 0.49 6.40
CA ILE A 81 -2.81 0.34 6.75
C ILE A 81 -3.20 -1.09 6.43
N THR A 82 -3.80 -1.79 7.38
CA THR A 82 -4.17 -3.20 7.25
C THR A 82 -5.65 -3.41 7.56
N GLY A 83 -6.30 -4.27 6.79
CA GLY A 83 -7.70 -4.62 7.00
C GLY A 83 -8.14 -5.81 6.17
N TRP A 84 -9.41 -6.18 6.32
CA TRP A 84 -10.03 -7.23 5.53
C TRP A 84 -10.79 -6.66 4.34
N VAL A 85 -10.72 -7.35 3.21
CA VAL A 85 -11.53 -7.06 2.03
C VAL A 85 -12.05 -8.37 1.43
N VAL A 86 -13.22 -8.33 0.82
CA VAL A 86 -13.73 -9.44 0.02
C VAL A 86 -13.38 -9.20 -1.44
N LEU A 87 -12.46 -10.00 -1.99
CA LEU A 87 -12.08 -9.94 -3.40
C LEU A 87 -12.65 -11.15 -4.12
N ASN A 88 -13.55 -10.94 -5.08
CA ASN A 88 -14.21 -12.01 -5.84
C ASN A 88 -14.83 -13.10 -4.94
N GLY A 89 -15.43 -12.71 -3.81
CA GLY A 89 -16.05 -13.63 -2.84
C GLY A 89 -15.09 -14.27 -1.83
N ILE A 90 -13.79 -14.00 -1.92
CA ILE A 90 -12.78 -14.51 -0.98
C ILE A 90 -12.41 -13.40 0.01
N LYS A 91 -12.52 -13.68 1.31
CA LYS A 91 -12.03 -12.76 2.36
C LYS A 91 -10.50 -12.82 2.39
N VAL A 92 -9.86 -11.71 2.02
CA VAL A 92 -8.42 -11.56 1.92
C VAL A 92 -7.98 -10.50 2.92
N PHE A 93 -6.91 -10.77 3.66
CA PHE A 93 -6.25 -9.78 4.48
C PHE A 93 -5.36 -8.93 3.57
N VAL A 94 -5.49 -7.60 3.63
CA VAL A 94 -4.71 -6.71 2.78
C VAL A 94 -3.97 -5.70 3.63
N THR A 95 -2.67 -5.55 3.35
CA THR A 95 -1.80 -4.55 3.97
C THR A 95 -1.28 -3.61 2.90
N PHE A 96 -1.70 -2.34 2.96
CA PHE A 96 -1.20 -1.26 2.12
C PHE A 96 0.04 -0.65 2.76
N VAL A 97 1.18 -0.73 2.08
CA VAL A 97 2.48 -0.32 2.59
C VAL A 97 2.96 0.96 1.93
N TYR A 98 3.51 1.86 2.74
CA TYR A 98 4.40 2.91 2.26
C TYR A 98 5.60 3.01 3.21
N ALA A 99 6.66 2.30 2.86
CA ALA A 99 7.85 2.18 3.67
C ALA A 99 8.72 3.45 3.59
N LYS A 100 9.37 3.81 4.70
CA LYS A 100 10.31 4.93 4.73
C LYS A 100 11.56 4.61 3.92
N CYS A 101 12.09 5.62 3.21
CA CYS A 101 13.34 5.49 2.46
C CYS A 101 14.57 5.24 3.36
N SER A 102 14.48 5.63 4.64
CA SER A 102 15.56 5.42 5.61
C SER A 102 15.61 3.97 6.06
N PHE A 103 16.76 3.33 5.84
CA PHE A 103 17.04 1.95 6.23
C PHE A 103 16.61 1.62 7.66
N TYR A 104 17.05 2.40 8.65
CA TYR A 104 16.73 2.17 10.07
C TYR A 104 15.24 2.35 10.39
N LYS A 105 14.59 3.36 9.80
CA LYS A 105 13.16 3.62 10.10
C LYS A 105 12.26 2.56 9.47
N ARG A 106 12.67 1.97 8.35
CA ARG A 106 11.94 0.91 7.67
C ARG A 106 11.87 -0.39 8.47
N ARG A 107 12.85 -0.67 9.35
CA ARG A 107 12.79 -1.86 10.22
C ARG A 107 11.54 -1.94 11.08
N GLY A 108 10.94 -0.80 11.45
CA GLY A 108 9.65 -0.78 12.15
C GLY A 108 8.55 -1.49 11.35
N LEU A 109 8.48 -1.27 10.03
CA LEU A 109 7.54 -1.95 9.16
C LEU A 109 7.74 -3.47 9.17
N TRP A 110 8.99 -3.96 9.16
CA TRP A 110 9.26 -5.40 9.20
C TRP A 110 8.76 -6.04 10.49
N THR A 111 9.02 -5.38 11.63
CA THR A 111 8.51 -5.81 12.92
C THR A 111 6.99 -5.85 12.93
N ASP A 112 6.35 -4.78 12.42
CA ASP A 112 4.89 -4.66 12.39
C ASP A 112 4.24 -5.72 11.49
N LEU A 113 4.81 -6.00 10.31
CA LEU A 113 4.34 -7.04 9.39
C LEU A 113 4.41 -8.43 10.03
N VAL A 114 5.57 -8.80 10.60
CA VAL A 114 5.76 -10.11 11.24
C VAL A 114 4.82 -10.26 12.45
N ALA A 115 4.52 -9.18 13.16
CA ALA A 115 3.62 -9.19 14.31
C ALA A 115 2.13 -9.40 13.97
N LEU A 116 1.70 -9.17 12.72
CA LEU A 116 0.30 -9.34 12.32
C LEU A 116 -0.19 -10.78 12.42
N GLN A 117 0.70 -11.78 12.32
CA GLN A 117 0.41 -13.20 12.50
C GLN A 117 -0.92 -13.65 11.87
N VAL A 118 -1.06 -13.39 10.56
CA VAL A 118 -2.32 -13.56 9.79
C VAL A 118 -2.79 -15.03 9.70
N GLY A 119 -1.96 -15.97 10.13
CA GLY A 119 -2.25 -17.40 10.17
C GLY A 119 -2.32 -17.99 8.77
N LEU A 120 -3.34 -18.79 8.50
CA LEU A 120 -3.57 -19.45 7.21
C LEU A 120 -4.46 -18.63 6.26
N ASN A 121 -4.83 -17.41 6.65
CA ASN A 121 -5.69 -16.58 5.81
C ASN A 121 -4.91 -16.03 4.61
N PRO A 122 -5.52 -15.92 3.42
CA PRO A 122 -4.90 -15.27 2.29
C PRO A 122 -4.47 -13.86 2.65
N TRP A 123 -3.20 -13.54 2.43
CA TRP A 123 -2.63 -12.23 2.76
C TRP A 123 -1.96 -11.61 1.55
N LEU A 124 -2.37 -10.39 1.23
CA LEU A 124 -1.82 -9.58 0.16
C LEU A 124 -1.16 -8.33 0.74
N ILE A 125 0.14 -8.20 0.58
CA ILE A 125 0.91 -7.02 0.99
C ILE A 125 1.29 -6.25 -0.27
N VAL A 126 0.85 -5.01 -0.38
CA VAL A 126 0.97 -4.22 -1.61
C VAL A 126 1.33 -2.78 -1.30
N GLY A 127 2.15 -2.17 -2.14
CA GLY A 127 2.54 -0.77 -1.98
C GLY A 127 4.00 -0.52 -2.35
N ASP A 128 4.57 0.53 -1.75
CA ASP A 128 5.96 0.93 -2.01
C ASP A 128 6.84 0.57 -0.80
N PHE A 129 7.68 -0.46 -0.97
CA PHE A 129 8.62 -0.91 0.06
C PHE A 129 9.94 -0.09 0.09
N ASN A 130 10.17 0.76 -0.92
CA ASN A 130 11.39 1.55 -1.09
C ASN A 130 12.70 0.72 -1.06
N ILE A 131 12.63 -0.59 -1.28
CA ILE A 131 13.73 -1.55 -1.29
C ILE A 131 13.43 -2.60 -2.36
N ILE A 132 14.49 -3.17 -2.93
CA ILE A 132 14.44 -4.24 -3.93
C ILE A 132 14.76 -5.58 -3.26
N GLN A 133 14.30 -6.70 -3.82
CA GLN A 133 14.66 -8.04 -3.28
C GLN A 133 16.04 -8.48 -3.73
N GLU A 134 16.43 -8.10 -4.94
CA GLU A 134 17.71 -8.43 -5.56
C GLU A 134 18.17 -7.30 -6.49
N ASP A 135 19.48 -7.19 -6.72
CA ASP A 135 20.06 -6.15 -7.57
C ASP A 135 19.54 -6.19 -9.02
N GLY A 136 19.05 -7.35 -9.47
CA GLY A 136 18.45 -7.52 -10.81
C GLY A 136 17.18 -6.71 -11.04
N GLU A 137 16.49 -6.26 -9.99
CA GLU A 137 15.28 -5.43 -10.10
C GLU A 137 15.61 -3.97 -10.48
N GLN A 138 16.87 -3.56 -10.40
CA GLN A 138 17.29 -2.18 -10.61
C GLN A 138 18.22 -2.05 -11.83
N ILE A 139 17.81 -1.22 -12.80
CA ILE A 139 18.66 -0.84 -13.93
C ILE A 139 19.37 0.49 -13.61
N GLY A 140 20.66 0.41 -13.28
CA GLY A 140 21.51 1.58 -12.98
C GLY A 140 21.28 2.15 -11.57
N GLY A 141 22.02 3.20 -11.20
CA GLY A 141 22.02 3.74 -9.84
C GLY A 141 22.97 3.00 -8.89
N GLN A 142 23.02 3.42 -7.62
CA GLN A 142 23.88 2.78 -6.62
C GLN A 142 23.24 1.48 -6.11
N PRO A 143 24.02 0.40 -5.95
CA PRO A 143 23.54 -0.82 -5.33
C PRO A 143 22.95 -0.54 -3.95
N ARG A 144 21.85 -1.21 -3.63
CA ARG A 144 21.32 -1.15 -2.27
C ARG A 144 22.21 -2.00 -1.36
N PRO A 145 22.33 -1.64 -0.06
CA PRO A 145 23.09 -2.47 0.87
C PRO A 145 22.53 -3.89 0.89
N LEU A 146 23.38 -4.91 0.70
CA LEU A 146 22.99 -6.32 0.74
C LEU A 146 22.19 -6.66 2.00
N ALA A 147 22.64 -6.15 3.15
CA ALA A 147 21.95 -6.33 4.43
C ALA A 147 20.51 -5.78 4.42
N ALA A 148 20.23 -4.73 3.65
CA ALA A 148 18.87 -4.18 3.54
C ALA A 148 17.95 -5.07 2.70
N MET A 149 18.47 -5.70 1.66
CA MET A 149 17.74 -6.68 0.87
C MET A 149 17.53 -7.98 1.67
N GLU A 150 18.56 -8.42 2.41
CA GLU A 150 18.47 -9.58 3.30
C GLU A 150 17.42 -9.39 4.40
N GLU A 151 17.39 -8.22 5.06
CA GLU A 151 16.33 -7.90 6.04
C GLU A 151 14.94 -7.94 5.42
N PHE A 152 14.78 -7.45 4.19
CA PHE A 152 13.51 -7.48 3.49
C PHE A 152 13.09 -8.92 3.16
N ASN A 153 13.99 -9.71 2.57
CA ASN A 153 13.73 -11.11 2.22
C ASN A 153 13.44 -11.95 3.47
N ASN A 154 14.15 -11.71 4.57
CA ASN A 154 13.86 -12.35 5.86
C ASN A 154 12.47 -11.97 6.40
N CYS A 155 12.06 -10.71 6.26
CA CYS A 155 10.70 -10.29 6.60
C CYS A 155 9.65 -11.05 5.79
N LEU A 156 9.82 -11.15 4.47
CA LEU A 156 8.89 -11.87 3.59
C LEU A 156 8.81 -13.36 3.96
N ASN A 157 9.96 -14.00 4.21
CA ASN A 157 10.03 -15.39 4.66
C ASN A 157 9.33 -15.61 5.99
N ASN A 158 9.55 -14.72 6.98
CA ASN A 158 8.89 -14.80 8.29
C ASN A 158 7.38 -14.54 8.20
N CYS A 159 6.94 -13.76 7.22
CA CYS A 159 5.53 -13.52 6.91
C CYS A 159 4.91 -14.69 6.12
N GLY A 160 5.70 -15.62 5.58
CA GLY A 160 5.22 -16.71 4.74
C GLY A 160 4.63 -16.25 3.40
N VAL A 161 5.04 -15.08 2.92
CA VAL A 161 4.53 -14.49 1.66
C VAL A 161 5.55 -14.66 0.54
N VAL A 162 5.06 -14.64 -0.69
CA VAL A 162 5.87 -14.71 -1.90
C VAL A 162 5.49 -13.59 -2.85
N ASP A 163 6.43 -13.19 -3.70
CA ASP A 163 6.16 -12.21 -4.74
C ASP A 163 5.21 -12.77 -5.81
N LEU A 164 4.20 -11.98 -6.17
CA LEU A 164 3.27 -12.30 -7.25
C LEU A 164 3.90 -11.79 -8.55
N LYS A 165 4.62 -12.66 -9.25
CA LYS A 165 5.18 -12.33 -10.56
C LYS A 165 4.04 -12.13 -11.58
N PHE A 166 3.99 -10.97 -12.22
CA PHE A 166 3.00 -10.58 -13.23
C PHE A 166 3.55 -10.67 -14.65
#